data_AF-C5FDF5-F1
#
_entry.id   AF-C5FDF5-F1
#
_cell.length_a   1.000
_cell.length_b   1.000
_cell.length_c   1.000
_cell.angle_alpha   90.00
_cell.angle_beta   90.00
_cell.angle_gamma   90.00
#
_symmetry.space_group_name_H-M   'P 1'
#
loop_
_entity.id
_entity.type
_entity.pdbx_description
1 polymer ?
#
loop_
_entity_poly.entity_id
_entity_poly.type
_entity_poly.pdbx_seq_one_letter_code
_entity_poly.pdbx_strand_id
1 'polypeptide(L)'
;MGRLSGAQLRSLWSGPRVRLMHATSPDEAPQVLFNAIPKNMIAYFSPVLKDCFPAIGVARVNRQGCDGEKVATLYGGLKQAFIIIFNWMTKSCEGQGLAWIERMNYTKYARVFEAAKLLCVELVSEDMLTRMNKMANTQIRIEDVRLIYQFFPKHSEPRQIVIRSIGDAVFDRRLRAWALYKEFKIDCREYDYDIYEYVEKKRHAVAEKEQRQRLLENQGKRRRPRKSKLQQTKEADDTTDENTANQVVATKVTGVVSRKGKGGQPTYVSVTLDKFGVDNADYRPRY
;
A
#
# COMPACT_ATOMS: atom_id res chain seq x y z
N MET A 1 -0.90 -3.66 22.33
CA MET A 1 -1.34 -3.04 23.61
C MET A 1 -2.77 -3.45 23.92
N GLY A 2 -3.10 -3.81 25.17
CA GLY A 2 -4.47 -4.09 25.58
C GLY A 2 -5.35 -2.84 25.46
N ARG A 3 -6.61 -2.99 25.01
CA ARG A 3 -7.54 -1.85 24.87
C ARG A 3 -7.99 -1.41 26.27
N LEU A 4 -7.39 -0.35 26.81
CA LEU A 4 -7.90 0.31 28.00
C LEU A 4 -9.28 0.91 27.73
N SER A 5 -10.17 0.82 28.72
CA SER A 5 -11.45 1.54 28.71
C SER A 5 -11.24 3.06 28.85
N GLY A 6 -12.24 3.86 28.51
CA GLY A 6 -12.16 5.32 28.65
C GLY A 6 -11.83 5.77 30.08
N ALA A 7 -12.38 5.10 31.09
CA ALA A 7 -12.08 5.37 32.50
C ALA A 7 -10.63 5.04 32.85
N GLN A 8 -10.09 3.93 32.34
CA GLN A 8 -8.68 3.57 32.54
C GLN A 8 -7.75 4.57 31.84
N LEU A 9 -8.09 5.03 30.64
CA LEU A 9 -7.32 6.08 29.95
C LEU A 9 -7.33 7.40 30.73
N ARG A 10 -8.47 7.78 31.33
CA ARG A 10 -8.57 8.98 32.17
C ARG A 10 -7.67 8.92 33.39
N SER A 11 -7.48 7.74 33.98
CA SER A 11 -6.59 7.58 35.14
C SER A 11 -5.13 8.00 34.84
N LEU A 12 -4.71 7.95 33.57
CA LEU A 12 -3.35 8.31 33.12
C LEU A 12 -3.05 9.81 33.21
N TRP A 13 -4.07 10.67 33.34
CA TRP A 13 -3.88 12.11 33.57
C TRP A 13 -3.37 12.43 34.98
N SER A 14 -3.52 11.51 35.92
CA SER A 14 -3.06 11.67 37.29
C SER A 14 -1.55 11.40 37.44
N GLY A 15 -0.97 11.89 38.54
CA GLY A 15 0.41 11.60 38.93
C GLY A 15 1.43 12.71 38.60
N PRO A 16 2.72 12.39 38.68
CA PRO A 16 3.80 13.37 38.54
C PRO A 16 3.86 13.93 37.12
N ARG A 17 4.24 15.21 37.01
CA ARG A 17 4.42 15.90 35.73
C ARG A 17 5.90 16.04 35.40
N VAL A 18 6.22 15.87 34.13
CA VAL A 18 7.58 15.98 33.60
C VAL A 18 7.64 17.01 32.48
N ARG A 19 8.85 17.46 32.16
CA ARG A 19 9.13 18.39 31.07
C ARG A 19 9.63 17.63 29.85
N LEU A 20 9.09 17.97 28.69
CA LEU A 20 9.56 17.44 27.41
C LEU A 20 10.20 18.55 26.59
N MET A 21 11.35 18.24 26.01
CA MET A 21 12.11 19.12 25.13
C MET A 21 12.26 18.47 23.76
N HIS A 22 12.59 19.27 22.75
CA HIS A 22 12.82 18.83 21.38
C HIS A 22 14.05 19.54 20.82
N ALA A 23 14.90 18.79 20.11
CA ALA A 23 16.00 19.32 19.30
C ALA A 23 16.07 18.53 17.99
N THR A 24 16.49 19.16 16.89
CA THR A 24 16.59 18.45 15.60
C THR A 24 17.76 17.47 15.61
N SER A 25 18.86 17.84 16.27
CA SER A 25 20.03 17.01 16.47
C SER A 25 20.49 17.05 17.94
N PRO A 26 21.36 16.12 18.37
CA PRO A 26 21.94 16.13 19.70
C PRO A 26 22.76 17.38 20.05
N ASP A 27 23.31 18.04 19.02
CA ASP A 27 24.21 19.19 19.17
C ASP A 27 23.45 20.53 19.21
N GLU A 28 22.16 20.53 18.87
CA GLU A 28 21.31 21.71 18.91
C GLU A 28 20.78 21.99 20.32
N ALA A 29 20.66 23.28 20.66
CA ALA A 29 20.05 23.71 21.92
C ALA A 29 18.58 23.25 22.01
N PRO A 30 18.21 22.42 23.01
CA PRO A 30 16.85 21.91 23.11
C PRO A 30 15.83 22.99 23.39
N GLN A 31 14.72 22.96 22.66
CA GLN A 31 13.58 23.83 22.87
C GLN A 31 12.51 23.12 23.69
N VAL A 32 11.76 23.88 24.48
CA VAL A 32 10.61 23.32 25.21
C VAL A 32 9.54 22.87 24.23
N LEU A 33 9.06 21.63 24.44
CA LEU A 33 7.88 21.08 23.80
C LEU A 33 6.69 21.17 24.75
N PHE A 34 6.85 20.69 25.99
CA PHE A 34 5.86 20.81 27.06
C PHE A 34 6.56 21.08 28.40
N ASN A 35 6.11 22.11 29.12
CA ASN A 35 6.64 22.42 30.46
C ASN A 35 6.21 21.39 31.51
N ALA A 36 4.99 20.87 31.40
CA ALA A 36 4.44 19.93 32.37
C ALA A 36 3.42 19.00 31.70
N ILE A 37 3.79 17.75 31.48
CA ILE A 37 2.92 16.69 30.93
C ILE A 37 2.84 15.50 31.90
N PRO A 38 1.69 14.82 32.07
CA PRO A 38 1.58 13.68 32.98
C PRO A 38 2.51 12.53 32.56
N LYS A 39 3.40 12.09 33.48
CA LYS A 39 4.35 11.00 33.26
C LYS A 39 3.63 9.68 32.90
N ASN A 40 2.57 9.37 33.62
CA ASN A 40 1.81 8.12 33.45
C ASN A 40 1.25 7.99 32.03
N MET A 41 0.70 9.06 31.47
CA MET A 41 0.19 9.11 30.10
C MET A 41 1.28 8.85 29.07
N ILE A 42 2.38 9.60 29.11
CA ILE A 42 3.43 9.46 28.10
C ILE A 42 4.16 8.11 28.20
N ALA A 43 4.36 7.59 29.42
CA ALA A 43 4.98 6.28 29.66
C ALA A 43 4.07 5.13 29.24
N TYR A 44 2.75 5.32 29.24
CA TYR A 44 1.81 4.33 28.73
C TYR A 44 1.86 4.23 27.19
N PHE A 45 1.81 5.36 26.50
CA PHE A 45 1.75 5.38 25.03
C PHE A 45 3.11 5.19 24.35
N SER A 46 4.20 5.60 25.00
CA SER A 46 5.55 5.56 24.41
C SER A 46 6.50 4.74 25.29
N PRO A 47 6.91 3.55 24.82
CA PRO A 47 7.96 2.77 25.46
C PRO A 47 9.27 3.58 25.63
N VAL A 48 9.60 4.43 24.67
CA VAL A 48 10.77 5.31 24.73
C VAL A 48 10.71 6.24 25.94
N LEU A 49 9.57 6.88 26.16
CA LEU A 49 9.39 7.79 27.31
C LEU A 49 9.23 7.03 28.63
N LYS A 50 8.67 5.82 28.60
CA LYS A 50 8.65 4.93 29.77
C LYS A 50 10.06 4.65 30.29
N ASP A 51 10.99 4.37 29.38
CA ASP A 51 12.40 4.12 29.72
C ASP A 51 13.11 5.37 30.25
N CYS A 52 12.73 6.56 29.77
CA CYS A 52 13.28 7.82 30.25
C CYS A 52 12.81 8.22 31.65
N PHE A 53 11.72 7.62 32.12
CA PHE A 53 11.17 7.88 33.44
C PHE A 53 10.86 6.56 34.17
N PRO A 54 11.87 5.75 34.53
CA PRO A 54 11.65 4.46 35.17
C PRO A 54 10.94 4.59 36.53
N ALA A 55 10.35 3.49 37.00
CA ALA A 55 9.83 3.40 38.35
C ALA A 55 10.98 3.28 39.36
N ILE A 56 10.69 3.56 40.64
CA ILE A 56 11.67 3.44 41.72
C ILE A 56 12.18 1.99 41.77
N GLY A 57 13.50 1.81 41.81
CA GLY A 57 14.14 0.50 41.85
C GLY A 57 14.31 -0.21 40.50
N VAL A 58 13.82 0.38 39.40
CA VAL A 58 14.05 -0.14 38.04
C VAL A 58 15.35 0.44 37.48
N ALA A 59 16.17 -0.42 36.86
CA ALA A 59 17.41 0.00 36.22
C ALA A 59 17.16 1.09 35.16
N ARG A 60 17.94 2.16 35.20
CA ARG A 60 17.87 3.25 34.23
C ARG A 60 18.47 2.78 32.91
N VAL A 61 17.73 2.94 31.81
CA VAL A 61 18.31 2.83 30.47
C VAL A 61 19.03 4.15 30.18
N ASN A 62 20.34 4.11 29.95
CA ASN A 62 21.11 5.31 29.62
C ASN A 62 20.78 5.74 28.18
N ARG A 63 19.69 6.51 28.03
CA ARG A 63 19.29 7.13 26.77
C ARG A 63 19.73 8.59 26.76
N GLN A 64 20.38 8.99 25.67
CA GLN A 64 20.73 10.38 25.45
C GLN A 64 19.48 11.28 25.51
N GLY A 65 19.59 12.41 26.21
CA GLY A 65 18.49 13.36 26.38
C GLY A 65 17.55 13.05 27.55
N CYS A 66 17.73 11.94 28.27
CA CYS A 66 16.88 11.60 29.41
C CYS A 66 17.64 11.76 30.74
N ASP A 67 17.09 12.55 31.66
CA ASP A 67 17.68 12.75 33.01
C ASP A 67 17.30 11.64 34.00
N GLY A 68 16.37 10.76 33.60
CA GLY A 68 15.89 9.64 34.40
C GLY A 68 14.81 10.03 35.44
N GLU A 69 14.39 11.29 35.50
CA GLU A 69 13.51 11.79 36.56
C GLU A 69 12.45 12.79 36.06
N LYS A 70 12.86 13.95 35.50
CA LYS A 70 11.97 15.11 35.29
C LYS A 70 11.99 15.66 33.87
N VAL A 71 13.03 15.42 33.09
CA VAL A 71 13.25 16.00 31.77
C VAL A 71 13.65 14.93 30.76
N ALA A 72 12.93 14.90 29.63
CA ALA A 72 13.34 14.13 28.46
C ALA A 72 13.39 15.04 27.22
N THR A 73 14.49 14.94 26.49
CA THR A 73 14.72 15.61 25.20
C THR A 73 14.54 14.61 24.08
N LEU A 74 13.63 14.93 23.16
CA LEU A 74 13.39 14.18 21.93
C LEU A 74 14.27 14.74 20.82
N TYR A 75 15.08 13.87 20.22
CA TYR A 75 15.94 14.23 19.10
C TYR A 75 15.36 13.80 17.76
N GLY A 76 15.62 14.59 16.72
CA GLY A 76 15.15 14.34 15.36
C GLY A 76 13.69 14.72 15.15
N GLY A 77 13.17 14.41 13.96
CA GLY A 77 11.79 14.69 13.57
C GLY A 77 11.43 16.18 13.60
N LEU A 78 10.18 16.48 13.26
CA LEU A 78 9.65 17.84 13.29
C LEU A 78 8.92 18.13 14.60
N LYS A 79 9.26 19.23 15.29
CA LYS A 79 8.63 19.65 16.55
C LYS A 79 7.09 19.57 16.50
N GLN A 80 6.49 20.13 15.46
CA GLN A 80 5.04 20.16 15.26
C GLN A 80 4.42 18.75 15.15
N ALA A 81 5.15 17.77 14.62
CA ALA A 81 4.67 16.40 14.54
C ALA A 81 4.54 15.76 15.92
N PHE A 82 5.50 16.00 16.82
CA PHE A 82 5.40 15.58 18.21
C PHE A 82 4.22 16.23 18.93
N ILE A 83 3.99 17.53 18.71
CA ILE A 83 2.84 18.25 19.30
C ILE A 83 1.52 17.55 18.91
N ILE A 84 1.35 17.15 17.65
CA ILE A 84 0.16 16.42 17.19
C ILE A 84 -0.01 15.11 17.97
N ILE A 85 1.06 14.34 18.15
CA ILE A 85 1.02 13.06 18.87
C ILE A 85 0.68 13.27 20.35
N PHE A 86 1.31 14.23 21.03
CA PHE A 86 1.05 14.50 22.44
C PHE A 86 -0.35 15.08 22.66
N ASN A 87 -0.86 15.91 21.75
CA ASN A 87 -2.25 16.36 21.77
C ASN A 87 -3.21 15.18 21.58
N TRP A 88 -2.88 14.24 20.69
CA TRP A 88 -3.64 13.01 20.52
C TRP A 88 -3.65 12.15 21.79
N MET A 89 -2.51 11.98 22.47
CA MET A 89 -2.43 11.28 23.76
C MET A 89 -3.31 11.95 24.82
N THR A 90 -3.18 13.29 24.92
CA THR A 90 -3.92 14.10 25.89
C THR A 90 -5.42 13.97 25.69
N LYS A 91 -5.91 14.17 24.45
CA LYS A 91 -7.32 14.01 24.09
C LYS A 91 -7.82 12.58 24.32
N SER A 92 -7.00 11.58 24.03
CA SER A 92 -7.37 10.16 24.25
C SER A 92 -7.63 9.85 25.72
N CYS A 93 -7.03 10.61 26.63
CA CYS A 93 -7.20 10.44 28.07
C CYS A 93 -8.27 11.35 28.69
N GLU A 94 -9.07 12.08 27.90
CA GLU A 94 -10.21 12.85 28.42
C GLU A 94 -11.42 11.96 28.81
N GLY A 95 -11.33 10.65 28.51
CA GLY A 95 -12.30 9.62 28.92
C GLY A 95 -13.32 9.22 27.86
N GLN A 96 -13.17 9.74 26.63
CA GLN A 96 -13.99 9.37 25.46
C GLN A 96 -13.39 8.19 24.65
N GLY A 97 -12.25 7.64 25.09
CA GLY A 97 -11.49 6.64 24.35
C GLY A 97 -10.41 7.26 23.47
N LEU A 98 -9.83 6.48 22.56
CA LEU A 98 -8.76 6.96 21.68
C LEU A 98 -9.27 8.06 20.74
N ALA A 99 -8.59 9.21 20.78
CA ALA A 99 -8.91 10.34 19.92
C ALA A 99 -8.58 10.04 18.45
N TRP A 100 -9.22 10.78 17.55
CA TRP A 100 -8.90 10.72 16.14
C TRP A 100 -7.91 11.83 15.76
N ILE A 101 -6.90 11.49 14.96
CA ILE A 101 -6.02 12.48 14.35
C ILE A 101 -6.72 13.05 13.11
N GLU A 102 -6.82 14.38 13.06
CA GLU A 102 -7.46 15.13 11.98
C GLU A 102 -6.86 14.78 10.60
N ARG A 103 -7.67 14.99 9.56
CA ARG A 103 -7.22 14.78 8.18
C ARG A 103 -6.16 15.80 7.80
N MET A 104 -5.07 15.31 7.24
CA MET A 104 -3.94 16.11 6.79
C MET A 104 -3.51 15.71 5.36
N ASN A 105 -2.59 16.48 4.79
CA ASN A 105 -1.94 16.12 3.53
C ASN A 105 -0.88 15.03 3.75
N TYR A 106 -0.38 14.49 2.65
CA TYR A 106 0.54 13.36 2.67
C TYR A 106 1.83 13.69 3.45
N THR A 107 2.41 14.87 3.20
CA THR A 107 3.66 15.28 3.87
C THR A 107 3.50 15.40 5.38
N LYS A 108 2.38 15.95 5.87
CA LYS A 108 2.11 16.02 7.31
C LYS A 108 1.94 14.63 7.92
N TYR A 109 1.23 13.71 7.25
CA TYR A 109 1.17 12.32 7.70
C TYR A 109 2.55 11.66 7.77
N ALA A 110 3.41 11.90 6.78
CA ALA A 110 4.78 11.39 6.77
C ALA A 110 5.60 11.90 7.98
N ARG A 111 5.47 13.18 8.34
CA ARG A 111 6.14 13.75 9.52
C ARG A 111 5.62 13.17 10.83
N VAL A 112 4.31 13.02 10.96
CA VAL A 112 3.69 12.39 12.15
C VAL A 112 4.07 10.91 12.23
N PHE A 113 4.16 10.22 11.11
CA PHE A 113 4.64 8.84 11.03
C PHE A 113 6.08 8.70 11.55
N GLU A 114 7.03 9.54 11.10
CA GLU A 114 8.41 9.52 11.61
C GLU A 114 8.48 9.82 13.11
N ALA A 115 7.78 10.86 13.57
CA ALA A 115 7.74 11.19 14.99
C ALA A 115 7.14 10.06 15.85
N ALA A 116 6.10 9.38 15.36
CA ALA A 116 5.50 8.24 16.04
C ALA A 116 6.45 7.03 16.08
N LYS A 117 7.24 6.80 15.02
CA LYS A 117 8.29 5.79 15.00
C LYS A 117 9.40 6.09 16.01
N LEU A 118 9.82 7.35 16.12
CA LEU A 118 10.81 7.79 17.12
C LEU A 118 10.32 7.60 18.56
N LEU A 119 9.02 7.80 18.82
CA LEU A 119 8.40 7.58 20.13
C LEU A 119 7.97 6.12 20.36
N CYS A 120 8.07 5.24 19.37
CA CYS A 120 7.49 3.90 19.37
C CYS A 120 5.98 3.88 19.70
N VAL A 121 5.21 4.84 19.17
CA VAL A 121 3.75 4.89 19.33
C VAL A 121 3.10 4.17 18.15
N GLU A 122 3.00 2.85 18.26
CA GLU A 122 2.56 1.96 17.16
C GLU A 122 1.21 2.36 16.57
N LEU A 123 0.21 2.60 17.44
CA LEU A 123 -1.16 2.98 17.03
C LEU A 123 -1.19 4.18 16.08
N VAL A 124 -0.38 5.20 16.36
CA VAL A 124 -0.31 6.39 15.50
C VAL A 124 0.48 6.07 14.24
N SER A 125 1.61 5.36 14.34
CA SER A 125 2.43 5.04 13.17
C SER A 125 1.68 4.17 12.16
N GLU A 126 0.89 3.19 12.61
CA GLU A 126 0.08 2.32 11.74
C GLU A 126 -1.09 3.07 11.10
N ASP A 127 -1.78 3.95 11.84
CA ASP A 127 -2.85 4.79 11.29
C ASP A 127 -2.29 5.74 10.21
N MET A 128 -1.18 6.43 10.49
CA MET A 128 -0.55 7.32 9.50
C MET A 128 -0.09 6.55 8.26
N LEU A 129 0.51 5.38 8.44
CA LEU A 129 0.91 4.51 7.32
C LEU A 129 -0.28 4.07 6.47
N THR A 130 -1.38 3.67 7.11
CA THR A 130 -2.63 3.27 6.44
C THR A 130 -3.20 4.42 5.61
N ARG A 131 -3.25 5.63 6.18
CA ARG A 131 -3.73 6.83 5.48
C ARG A 131 -2.83 7.23 4.32
N MET A 132 -1.52 7.16 4.49
CA MET A 132 -0.56 7.42 3.41
C MET A 132 -0.72 6.45 2.25
N ASN A 133 -0.84 5.14 2.51
CA ASN A 133 -1.09 4.14 1.47
C ASN A 133 -2.45 4.37 0.77
N LYS A 134 -3.49 4.76 1.52
CA LYS A 134 -4.78 5.12 0.93
C LYS A 134 -4.67 6.31 -0.03
N MET A 135 -3.87 7.32 0.30
CA MET A 135 -3.61 8.45 -0.60
C MET A 135 -2.80 8.01 -1.83
N ALA A 136 -1.83 7.12 -1.64
CA ALA A 136 -0.98 6.56 -2.69
C ALA A 136 -1.77 5.74 -3.73
N ASN A 137 -2.85 5.08 -3.32
CA ASN A 137 -3.71 4.30 -4.23
C ASN A 137 -4.39 5.18 -5.30
N THR A 138 -4.69 6.44 -5.00
CA THR A 138 -5.22 7.38 -5.98
C THR A 138 -4.08 7.98 -6.80
N GLN A 139 -3.31 8.86 -6.18
CA GLN A 139 -2.06 9.49 -6.66
C GLN A 139 -1.66 10.54 -5.62
N ILE A 140 -0.40 10.56 -5.18
CA ILE A 140 0.12 11.60 -4.29
C ILE A 140 0.39 12.86 -5.12
N ARG A 141 -0.11 14.01 -4.67
CA ARG A 141 0.02 15.29 -5.39
C ARG A 141 1.47 15.75 -5.48
N ILE A 142 1.81 16.49 -6.53
CA ILE A 142 3.19 16.90 -6.82
C ILE A 142 3.79 17.79 -5.72
N GLU A 143 2.99 18.63 -5.06
CA GLU A 143 3.47 19.49 -3.97
C GLU A 143 3.97 18.65 -2.80
N ASP A 144 3.25 17.57 -2.47
CA ASP A 144 3.66 16.63 -1.45
C ASP A 144 4.88 15.81 -1.91
N VAL A 145 4.95 15.40 -3.19
CA VAL A 145 6.13 14.71 -3.74
C VAL A 145 7.39 15.57 -3.62
N ARG A 146 7.33 16.86 -3.98
CA ARG A 146 8.47 17.80 -3.85
C ARG A 146 8.97 17.87 -2.42
N LEU A 147 8.06 18.01 -1.45
CA LEU A 147 8.42 18.07 -0.02
C LEU A 147 9.00 16.74 0.48
N ILE A 148 8.48 15.60 0.02
CA ILE A 148 9.03 14.29 0.39
C ILE A 148 10.47 14.15 -0.10
N TYR A 149 10.76 14.51 -1.35
CA TYR A 149 12.13 14.47 -1.87
C TYR A 149 13.06 15.49 -1.22
N GLN A 150 12.54 16.64 -0.79
CA GLN A 150 13.33 17.65 -0.09
C GLN A 150 13.76 17.20 1.31
N PHE A 151 12.92 16.43 2.00
CA PHE A 151 13.06 16.26 3.45
C PHE A 151 13.23 14.82 3.93
N PHE A 152 12.96 13.83 3.09
CA PHE A 152 12.97 12.42 3.50
C PHE A 152 14.02 11.64 2.70
N PRO A 153 14.85 10.82 3.38
CA PRO A 153 15.89 10.06 2.72
C PRO A 153 15.29 8.97 1.80
N LYS A 154 16.06 8.54 0.80
CA LYS A 154 15.63 7.55 -0.21
C LYS A 154 14.98 6.31 0.41
N HIS A 155 15.56 5.77 1.48
CA HIS A 155 15.11 4.53 2.12
C HIS A 155 13.95 4.70 3.12
N SER A 156 13.47 5.94 3.34
CA SER A 156 12.34 6.18 4.23
C SER A 156 11.04 5.63 3.65
N GLU A 157 10.17 5.07 4.49
CA GLU A 157 8.87 4.53 4.06
C GLU A 157 8.02 5.59 3.31
N PRO A 158 7.92 6.87 3.76
CA PRO A 158 7.17 7.88 3.02
C PRO A 158 7.68 8.11 1.59
N ARG A 159 9.00 8.09 1.37
CA ARG A 159 9.59 8.24 0.04
C ARG A 159 9.39 6.98 -0.81
N GLN A 160 9.51 5.79 -0.22
CA GLN A 160 9.23 4.53 -0.90
C GLN A 160 7.77 4.42 -1.35
N ILE A 161 6.80 4.84 -0.54
CA ILE A 161 5.39 4.93 -0.93
C ILE A 161 5.20 5.88 -2.12
N VAL A 162 5.86 7.05 -2.12
CA VAL A 162 5.82 7.99 -3.25
C VAL A 162 6.35 7.35 -4.54
N ILE A 163 7.52 6.71 -4.46
CA ILE A 163 8.15 6.04 -5.61
C ILE A 163 7.20 4.99 -6.19
N ARG A 164 6.62 4.13 -5.33
CA ARG A 164 5.63 3.13 -5.77
C ARG A 164 4.40 3.78 -6.41
N SER A 165 3.79 4.75 -5.73
CA SER A 165 2.55 5.42 -6.19
C SER A 165 2.72 6.05 -7.57
N ILE A 166 3.78 6.82 -7.76
CA ILE A 166 4.05 7.54 -9.02
C ILE A 166 4.58 6.57 -10.08
N GLY A 167 5.49 5.66 -9.72
CA GLY A 167 6.02 4.65 -10.62
C GLY A 167 4.95 3.73 -11.18
N ASP A 168 4.01 3.29 -10.34
CA ASP A 168 2.82 2.55 -10.78
C ASP A 168 1.98 3.39 -11.75
N ALA A 169 1.73 4.65 -11.42
CA ALA A 169 0.93 5.53 -12.27
C ALA A 169 1.59 5.81 -13.64
N VAL A 170 2.92 5.89 -13.69
CA VAL A 170 3.70 6.01 -14.94
C VAL A 170 3.65 4.71 -15.74
N PHE A 171 3.88 3.57 -15.10
CA PHE A 171 3.83 2.26 -15.75
C PHE A 171 2.45 1.97 -16.36
N ASP A 172 1.38 2.25 -15.61
CA ASP A 172 -0.01 2.04 -16.02
C ASP A 172 -0.53 3.15 -16.97
N ARG A 173 0.30 4.15 -17.30
CA ARG A 173 -0.08 5.33 -18.12
C ARG A 173 -1.31 6.10 -17.59
N ARG A 174 -1.47 6.17 -16.27
CA ARG A 174 -2.60 6.82 -15.58
C ARG A 174 -2.21 8.06 -14.77
N LEU A 175 -0.93 8.49 -14.83
CA LEU A 175 -0.45 9.64 -14.09
C LEU A 175 -1.16 10.92 -14.51
N ARG A 176 -1.86 11.54 -13.56
CA ARG A 176 -2.55 12.83 -13.74
C ARG A 176 -1.57 13.99 -13.61
N ALA A 177 -1.89 15.11 -14.27
CA ALA A 177 -1.07 16.32 -14.27
C ALA A 177 0.39 16.07 -14.73
N TRP A 178 0.56 15.23 -15.77
CA TRP A 178 1.85 14.79 -16.30
C TRP A 178 2.88 15.91 -16.47
N ALA A 179 2.46 17.10 -16.94
CA ALA A 179 3.32 18.25 -17.14
C ALA A 179 4.10 18.65 -15.87
N LEU A 180 3.42 18.70 -14.72
CA LEU A 180 4.04 19.10 -13.44
C LEU A 180 5.08 18.08 -12.95
N TYR A 181 4.83 16.79 -13.16
CA TYR A 181 5.79 15.73 -12.83
C TYR A 181 6.97 15.70 -13.80
N LYS A 182 6.74 16.05 -15.07
CA LYS A 182 7.80 16.19 -16.07
C LYS A 182 8.70 17.38 -15.77
N GLU A 183 8.15 18.50 -15.34
CA GLU A 183 8.93 19.65 -14.87
C GLU A 183 9.75 19.26 -13.63
N PHE A 184 9.12 18.60 -12.65
CA PHE A 184 9.86 18.18 -11.46
C PHE A 184 10.97 17.16 -11.75
N LYS A 185 10.79 16.29 -12.75
CA LYS A 185 11.84 15.41 -13.26
C LYS A 185 13.08 16.17 -13.71
N ILE A 186 12.90 17.34 -14.34
CA ILE A 186 14.00 18.20 -14.78
C ILE A 186 14.66 18.84 -13.55
N ASP A 187 13.87 19.29 -12.59
CA ASP A 187 14.35 19.95 -11.36
C ASP A 187 15.08 18.99 -10.40
N CYS A 188 14.66 17.73 -10.34
CA CYS A 188 15.11 16.76 -9.34
C CYS A 188 15.56 15.45 -10.00
N ARG A 189 16.88 15.32 -10.19
CA ARG A 189 17.48 14.13 -10.79
C ARG A 189 17.23 12.86 -9.97
N GLU A 190 17.28 12.95 -8.64
CA GLU A 190 17.01 11.79 -7.78
C GLU A 190 15.61 11.22 -8.02
N TYR A 191 14.62 12.11 -8.16
CA TYR A 191 13.26 11.70 -8.50
C TYR A 191 13.19 11.01 -9.86
N ASP A 192 13.87 11.54 -10.88
CA ASP A 192 13.91 10.89 -12.19
C ASP A 192 14.48 9.48 -12.10
N TYR A 193 15.64 9.33 -11.45
CA TYR A 193 16.29 8.04 -11.28
C TYR A 193 15.43 7.05 -10.50
N ASP A 194 14.85 7.48 -9.38
CA ASP A 194 14.03 6.61 -8.52
C ASP A 194 12.79 6.08 -9.26
N ILE A 195 12.13 6.94 -10.06
CA ILE A 195 10.97 6.53 -10.85
C ILE A 195 11.38 5.65 -12.03
N TYR A 196 12.46 5.98 -12.73
CA TYR A 196 12.99 5.15 -13.82
C TYR A 196 13.37 3.75 -13.32
N GLU A 197 14.16 3.68 -12.24
CA GLU A 197 14.61 2.43 -11.63
C GLU A 197 13.40 1.55 -11.23
N TYR A 198 12.38 2.16 -10.62
CA TYR A 198 11.15 1.46 -10.25
C TYR A 198 10.41 0.89 -11.47
N VAL A 199 10.21 1.72 -12.50
CA VAL A 199 9.46 1.32 -13.71
C VAL A 199 10.19 0.21 -14.46
N GLU A 200 11.51 0.28 -14.61
CA GLU A 200 12.30 -0.77 -15.25
C GLU A 200 12.26 -2.08 -14.45
N LYS A 201 12.44 -2.03 -13.12
CA LYS A 201 12.27 -3.21 -12.26
C LYS A 201 10.89 -3.83 -12.42
N LYS A 202 9.83 -3.01 -12.50
CA LYS A 202 8.46 -3.48 -12.68
C LYS A 202 8.25 -4.12 -14.06
N ARG A 203 8.81 -3.55 -15.13
CA ARG A 203 8.78 -4.13 -16.49
C ARG A 203 9.42 -5.51 -16.52
N HIS A 204 10.61 -5.65 -15.96
CA HIS A 204 11.30 -6.94 -15.86
C HIS A 204 10.46 -7.96 -15.07
N ALA A 205 9.90 -7.58 -13.91
CA ALA A 205 9.09 -8.46 -13.10
C ALA A 205 7.80 -8.94 -13.82
N VAL A 206 7.18 -8.09 -14.64
CA VAL A 206 6.01 -8.48 -15.44
C VAL A 206 6.42 -9.42 -16.57
N ALA A 207 7.50 -9.11 -17.30
CA ALA A 207 8.00 -9.97 -18.38
C ALA A 207 8.39 -11.37 -17.89
N GLU A 208 9.04 -11.48 -16.72
CA GLU A 208 9.37 -12.76 -16.10
C GLU A 208 8.10 -13.56 -15.72
N LYS A 209 7.08 -12.90 -15.15
CA LYS A 209 5.81 -13.55 -14.81
C LYS A 209 5.11 -14.08 -16.05
N GLU A 210 5.07 -13.29 -17.13
CA GLU A 210 4.49 -13.73 -18.41
C GLU A 210 5.24 -14.91 -19.01
N GLN A 211 6.58 -14.91 -18.97
CA GLN A 211 7.38 -16.05 -19.44
C GLN A 211 7.10 -17.31 -18.62
N ARG A 212 7.07 -17.22 -17.29
CA ARG A 212 6.74 -18.36 -16.41
C ARG A 212 5.34 -18.90 -16.69
N GLN A 213 4.36 -18.02 -16.89
CA GLN A 213 2.99 -18.42 -17.20
C GLN A 213 2.90 -19.15 -18.55
N ARG A 214 3.58 -18.65 -19.59
CA ARG A 214 3.65 -19.32 -20.91
C ARG A 214 4.31 -20.70 -20.82
N LEU A 215 5.36 -20.85 -20.01
CA LEU A 215 6.01 -22.15 -19.79
C LEU A 215 5.08 -23.16 -19.11
N LEU A 216 4.34 -22.73 -18.08
CA LEU A 216 3.36 -23.57 -17.38
C LEU A 216 2.20 -23.99 -18.32
N GLU A 217 1.67 -23.08 -19.13
CA GLU A 217 0.64 -23.37 -20.12
C GLU A 217 1.14 -24.38 -21.19
N ASN A 218 2.39 -24.24 -21.64
CA ASN A 218 2.99 -25.15 -22.61
C ASN A 218 3.27 -26.54 -22.03
N GLN A 219 3.63 -26.66 -20.75
CA GLN A 219 3.78 -27.95 -20.08
C GLN A 219 2.43 -28.64 -19.85
N GLY A 220 1.37 -27.89 -19.52
CA GLY A 220 0.01 -28.43 -19.38
C GLY A 220 -0.56 -28.99 -20.69
N LYS A 221 -0.26 -28.35 -21.83
CA LYS A 221 -0.69 -28.83 -23.16
C LYS A 221 0.03 -30.11 -23.61
N ARG A 222 1.28 -30.35 -23.18
CA ARG A 222 2.05 -31.55 -23.52
C ARG A 222 1.64 -32.81 -22.74
N ARG A 223 0.85 -32.67 -21.67
CA ARG A 223 0.38 -33.80 -20.83
C ARG A 223 -1.01 -34.36 -21.22
N ARG A 224 -1.61 -33.95 -22.35
CA ARG A 224 -2.81 -34.64 -22.86
C ARG A 224 -2.38 -35.97 -23.48
N PRO A 225 -2.87 -37.12 -22.98
CA PRO A 225 -2.47 -38.42 -23.51
C PRO A 225 -2.98 -38.56 -24.94
N ARG A 226 -2.05 -38.68 -25.89
CA ARG A 226 -2.32 -39.26 -27.21
C ARG A 226 -2.92 -40.64 -26.96
N LYS A 227 -4.23 -40.82 -27.17
CA LYS A 227 -4.83 -42.16 -27.25
C LYS A 227 -4.07 -42.92 -28.33
N SER A 228 -3.27 -43.90 -27.90
CA SER A 228 -2.60 -44.87 -28.74
C SER A 228 -3.66 -45.67 -29.50
N LYS A 229 -3.57 -45.66 -30.84
CA LYS A 229 -4.24 -46.66 -31.68
C LYS A 229 -3.60 -48.01 -31.35
N LEU A 230 -4.33 -48.88 -30.65
CA LEU A 230 -4.00 -50.30 -30.60
C LEU A 230 -4.48 -50.93 -31.91
N GLN A 231 -3.57 -51.66 -32.56
CA GLN A 231 -3.86 -52.66 -33.58
C GLN A 231 -4.58 -53.84 -32.91
N GLN A 232 -5.69 -54.29 -33.49
CA GLN A 232 -6.17 -55.66 -33.32
C GLN A 232 -6.54 -56.23 -34.69
N THR A 233 -5.85 -57.32 -35.02
CA THR A 233 -6.11 -58.29 -36.07
C THR A 233 -7.43 -59.04 -35.82
N LYS A 234 -8.20 -59.25 -36.91
CA LYS A 234 -9.15 -60.33 -37.30
C LYS A 234 -9.59 -61.33 -36.21
N GLU A 235 -10.85 -61.77 -36.09
CA GLU A 235 -11.73 -62.32 -37.15
C GLU A 235 -13.18 -62.58 -36.62
N ALA A 236 -14.15 -62.59 -37.55
CA ALA A 236 -15.49 -63.24 -37.53
C ALA A 236 -16.59 -62.78 -36.52
N ASP A 237 -17.60 -62.06 -37.03
CA ASP A 237 -18.90 -62.61 -37.49
C ASP A 237 -20.10 -61.66 -37.25
N ASP A 238 -20.86 -61.52 -38.34
CA ASP A 238 -22.22 -61.02 -38.60
C ASP A 238 -22.91 -59.83 -37.88
N THR A 239 -23.66 -59.11 -38.72
CA THR A 239 -24.82 -58.22 -38.50
C THR A 239 -24.67 -56.70 -38.23
N THR A 240 -25.03 -55.96 -39.29
CA THR A 240 -25.83 -54.70 -39.35
C THR A 240 -25.30 -53.37 -38.79
N ASP A 241 -25.06 -52.48 -39.78
CA ASP A 241 -25.60 -51.13 -39.92
C ASP A 241 -24.94 -49.87 -39.30
N GLU A 242 -24.90 -48.89 -40.21
CA GLU A 242 -24.82 -47.43 -40.06
C GLU A 242 -23.47 -46.75 -39.76
N ASN A 243 -22.77 -46.51 -40.88
CA ASN A 243 -21.96 -45.33 -41.13
C ASN A 243 -22.70 -44.03 -40.75
N THR A 244 -22.12 -43.25 -39.83
CA THR A 244 -21.99 -41.81 -40.06
C THR A 244 -20.82 -41.24 -39.26
N ALA A 245 -19.75 -40.91 -39.99
CA ALA A 245 -18.63 -40.16 -39.46
C ALA A 245 -19.11 -38.76 -39.06
N ASN A 246 -19.10 -38.47 -37.75
CA ASN A 246 -19.30 -37.12 -37.23
C ASN A 246 -18.15 -36.21 -37.71
N GLN A 247 -18.37 -35.55 -38.84
CA GLN A 247 -17.45 -34.57 -39.40
C GLN A 247 -17.65 -33.25 -38.62
N VAL A 248 -16.75 -32.97 -37.67
CA VAL A 248 -16.76 -31.71 -36.92
C VAL A 248 -16.27 -30.59 -37.83
N VAL A 249 -17.20 -29.78 -38.35
CA VAL A 249 -16.89 -28.58 -39.12
C VAL A 249 -16.66 -27.42 -38.16
N ALA A 250 -15.42 -26.93 -38.07
CA ALA A 250 -15.07 -25.78 -37.26
C ALA A 250 -15.21 -24.48 -38.09
N THR A 251 -16.28 -23.72 -37.86
CA THR A 251 -16.50 -22.44 -38.54
C THR A 251 -15.98 -21.29 -37.68
N LYS A 252 -15.08 -20.47 -38.24
CA LYS A 252 -14.49 -19.32 -37.55
C LYS A 252 -15.37 -18.09 -37.76
N VAL A 253 -16.01 -17.59 -36.70
CA VAL A 253 -16.78 -16.35 -36.72
C VAL A 253 -15.91 -15.20 -36.24
N THR A 254 -15.78 -14.14 -37.05
CA THR A 254 -15.11 -12.88 -36.68
C THR A 254 -16.13 -11.78 -36.52
N GLY A 255 -16.34 -11.30 -35.29
CA GLY A 255 -17.16 -10.11 -35.01
C GLY A 255 -16.29 -8.86 -34.85
N VAL A 256 -16.72 -7.75 -35.46
CA VAL A 256 -16.12 -6.42 -35.23
C VAL A 256 -17.04 -5.64 -34.29
N VAL A 257 -16.49 -5.17 -33.17
CA VAL A 257 -17.24 -4.36 -32.19
C VAL A 257 -17.32 -2.92 -32.68
N SER A 258 -18.52 -2.45 -33.05
CA SER A 258 -18.75 -1.06 -33.42
C SER A 258 -19.80 -0.40 -32.51
N ARG A 259 -19.33 0.25 -31.43
CA ARG A 259 -19.68 1.63 -30.97
C ARG A 259 -19.36 1.82 -29.48
N LYS A 260 -18.82 3.01 -29.15
CA LYS A 260 -18.55 3.49 -27.79
C LYS A 260 -19.87 3.89 -27.10
N GLY A 261 -20.10 3.43 -25.87
CA GLY A 261 -21.17 3.93 -25.01
C GLY A 261 -20.96 5.41 -24.64
N LYS A 262 -22.04 6.14 -24.37
CA LYS A 262 -21.99 7.51 -23.84
C LYS A 262 -21.38 7.49 -22.43
N GLY A 263 -20.41 8.36 -22.17
CA GLY A 263 -19.84 8.58 -20.82
C GLY A 263 -18.51 7.88 -20.51
N GLY A 264 -17.85 7.26 -21.50
CA GLY A 264 -16.46 6.80 -21.33
C GLY A 264 -16.27 5.53 -20.49
N GLN A 265 -17.34 4.81 -20.13
CA GLN A 265 -17.23 3.48 -19.54
C GLN A 265 -17.50 2.38 -20.58
N PRO A 266 -16.73 1.28 -20.61
CA PRO A 266 -17.01 0.13 -21.46
C PRO A 266 -18.23 -0.63 -20.90
N THR A 267 -19.30 -0.70 -21.69
CA THR A 267 -20.49 -1.51 -21.40
C THR A 267 -20.42 -2.78 -22.23
N TYR A 268 -20.45 -3.94 -21.58
CA TYR A 268 -20.51 -5.23 -22.28
C TYR A 268 -21.96 -5.57 -22.59
N VAL A 269 -22.27 -5.79 -23.86
CA VAL A 269 -23.60 -6.23 -24.31
C VAL A 269 -23.49 -7.71 -24.67
N SER A 270 -24.36 -8.55 -24.09
CA SER A 270 -24.54 -9.93 -24.53
C SER A 270 -25.17 -9.90 -25.93
N VAL A 271 -24.43 -10.40 -26.92
CA VAL A 271 -24.93 -10.57 -28.30
C VAL A 271 -25.02 -12.07 -28.53
N THR A 272 -26.24 -12.55 -28.69
CA THR A 272 -26.55 -13.94 -29.06
C THR A 272 -26.17 -14.18 -30.53
N LEU A 273 -25.84 -15.44 -30.87
CA LEU A 273 -25.28 -15.81 -32.18
C LEU A 273 -26.28 -15.64 -33.34
N ASP A 274 -27.58 -15.68 -33.03
CA ASP A 274 -28.69 -15.35 -33.95
C ASP A 274 -28.53 -13.98 -34.62
N LYS A 275 -28.00 -12.99 -33.90
CA LYS A 275 -27.76 -11.63 -34.43
C LYS A 275 -26.62 -11.55 -35.45
N PHE A 276 -25.79 -12.59 -35.53
CA PHE A 276 -24.79 -12.73 -36.59
C PHE A 276 -25.29 -13.58 -37.76
N GLY A 277 -26.60 -13.83 -37.83
CA GLY A 277 -27.22 -14.64 -38.89
C GLY A 277 -26.89 -16.12 -38.78
N VAL A 278 -26.51 -16.59 -37.59
CA VAL A 278 -26.21 -18.00 -37.32
C VAL A 278 -27.44 -18.63 -36.67
N ASP A 279 -28.15 -19.46 -37.43
CA ASP A 279 -29.29 -20.22 -36.91
C ASP A 279 -28.86 -21.67 -36.65
N ASN A 280 -29.46 -22.32 -35.64
CA ASN A 280 -29.26 -23.74 -35.39
C ASN A 280 -29.71 -24.61 -36.58
N ALA A 281 -30.55 -24.08 -37.48
CA ALA A 281 -30.91 -24.71 -38.73
C ALA A 281 -29.73 -24.88 -39.71
N ASP A 282 -28.70 -24.01 -39.65
CA ASP A 282 -27.51 -24.10 -40.50
C ASP A 282 -26.61 -25.30 -40.17
N TYR A 283 -26.84 -25.92 -39.01
CA TYR A 283 -26.08 -27.07 -38.51
C TYR A 283 -26.90 -28.37 -38.50
N ARG A 284 -28.12 -28.35 -39.03
CA ARG A 284 -28.90 -29.57 -39.19
C ARG A 284 -28.58 -30.22 -40.54
N PRO A 285 -28.30 -31.55 -40.58
CA PRO A 285 -28.16 -32.24 -41.84
C PRO A 285 -29.47 -32.14 -42.62
N ARG A 286 -29.39 -31.67 -43.88
CA ARG A 286 -30.52 -31.70 -44.80
C ARG A 286 -30.74 -33.17 -45.20
N TYR A 287 -31.87 -33.73 -44.80
CA TYR A 287 -32.37 -34.99 -45.35
C TYR A 287 -32.80 -34.79 -46.80
#